data_AF-A0A2T0N6N3-F1
#
_entry.id   AF-A0A2T0N6N3-F1
#
_cell.length_a   1.000
_cell.length_b   1.000
_cell.length_c   1.000
_cell.angle_alpha   90.00
_cell.angle_beta   90.00
_cell.angle_gamma   90.00
#
_symmetry.space_group_name_H-M   'P 1'
#
loop_
_entity.id
_entity.type
_entity.pdbx_description
1 polymer ?
#
loop_
_entity_poly.entity_id
_entity_poly.type
_entity_poly.pdbx_seq_one_letter_code
_entity_poly.pdbx_strand_id
1 'polypeptide(L)' 'MSRAPSADFVMEHLLQEANREFSGWTFERDPSGWTAVRGDVRLTRPSLAALRALLRVHRATRRR' A
#
# COMPACT_ATOMS: atom_id res chain seq x y z
N MET A 1 -27.74 13.58 -6.14
CA MET A 1 -27.38 12.24 -6.68
C MET A 1 -25.97 11.92 -6.21
N SER A 2 -25.80 11.07 -5.18
CA SER A 2 -24.48 10.64 -4.72
C SER A 2 -23.89 9.70 -5.76
N ARG A 3 -23.02 10.21 -6.63
CA ARG A 3 -22.23 9.38 -7.55
C ARG A 3 -21.33 8.55 -6.65
N ALA A 4 -21.58 7.24 -6.55
CA ALA A 4 -20.65 6.35 -5.86
C ALA A 4 -19.27 6.61 -6.49
N PRO A 5 -18.24 6.91 -5.69
CA PRO A 5 -16.90 7.09 -6.23
C PRO A 5 -16.57 5.85 -7.06
N SER A 6 -16.03 6.05 -8.26
CA SER A 6 -15.58 4.93 -9.08
C SER A 6 -14.59 4.10 -8.26
N ALA A 7 -14.58 2.79 -8.47
CA ALA A 7 -13.63 1.91 -7.79
C ALA A 7 -12.19 2.43 -7.93
N ASP A 8 -11.86 3.03 -9.08
CA ASP A 8 -10.57 3.65 -9.35
C ASP A 8 -10.28 4.84 -8.42
N PHE A 9 -11.24 5.72 -8.16
CA PHE A 9 -11.06 6.85 -7.24
C PHE A 9 -10.79 6.39 -5.80
N VAL A 10 -11.53 5.38 -5.33
CA VAL A 10 -11.30 4.79 -4.00
C VAL A 10 -9.91 4.19 -3.91
N MET A 11 -9.47 3.51 -4.97
CA MET A 11 -8.16 2.86 -5.03
C MET A 11 -7.01 3.87 -5.10
N GLU A 12 -7.13 4.93 -5.89
CA GLU A 12 -6.18 6.03 -5.92
C GLU A 12 -6.06 6.71 -4.55
N HIS A 13 -7.19 6.95 -3.88
CA HIS A 13 -7.18 7.57 -2.56
C HIS A 13 -6.51 6.67 -1.51
N LEU A 14 -6.80 5.37 -1.52
CA LEU A 14 -6.13 4.40 -0.64
C LEU A 14 -4.62 4.33 -0.88
N LEU A 15 -4.19 4.45 -2.14
CA LEU A 15 -2.77 4.51 -2.51
C LEU A 15 -2.10 5.78 -2.00
N GLN A 16 -2.75 6.94 -2.15
CA GLN A 16 -2.24 8.20 -1.62
C GLN A 16 -2.08 8.15 -0.10
N GLU A 17 -3.07 7.63 0.62
CA GLU A 17 -3.00 7.47 2.07
C GLU A 17 -1.89 6.50 2.49
N ALA A 18 -1.71 5.40 1.76
CA ALA A 18 -0.62 4.45 2.02
C ALA A 18 0.76 5.09 1.80
N ASN A 19 0.95 5.84 0.70
CA ASN A 19 2.17 6.59 0.42
C ASN A 19 2.48 7.61 1.51
N ARG A 20 1.45 8.29 2.04
CA ARG A 20 1.59 9.25 3.14
C ARG A 20 1.99 8.57 4.44
N GLU A 21 1.43 7.41 4.76
CA GLU A 21 1.76 6.64 5.98
C GLU A 21 3.18 6.01 5.91
N PHE A 22 3.58 5.55 4.73
CA PHE A 22 4.84 4.84 4.48
C PHE A 22 5.69 5.59 3.47
N SER A 23 6.16 6.78 3.84
CA SER A 23 7.01 7.59 2.96
C SER A 23 8.25 6.82 2.48
N GLY A 24 8.53 6.92 1.18
CA GLY A 24 9.64 6.23 0.52
C GLY A 24 9.33 4.77 0.12
N TRP A 25 8.09 4.31 0.28
CA TRP A 25 7.59 3.10 -0.37
C TRP A 25 6.75 3.48 -1.58
N THR A 26 6.91 2.74 -2.67
CA THR A 26 6.06 2.79 -3.86
C THR A 26 5.09 1.62 -3.81
N PHE A 27 3.80 1.88 -4.01
CA PHE A 27 2.76 0.86 -4.02
C PHE A 27 2.26 0.64 -5.44
N GLU A 28 2.20 -0.62 -5.85
CA GLU A 28 1.72 -1.04 -7.16
C GLU A 28 0.65 -2.12 -6.98
N ARG A 29 -0.34 -2.13 -7.86
CA ARG A 29 -1.35 -3.17 -7.93
C ARG A 29 -1.07 -4.02 -9.16
N ASP A 30 -0.75 -5.28 -8.91
CA ASP A 30 -0.64 -6.32 -9.92
C ASP A 30 -1.96 -7.11 -10.01
N PRO A 31 -2.24 -7.81 -11.12
CA PRO A 31 -3.38 -8.72 -11.21
C PRO A 31 -3.39 -9.79 -10.11
N SER A 32 -2.21 -10.16 -9.60
CA SER A 32 -2.00 -11.14 -8.55
C SER A 32 -2.03 -10.57 -7.12
N GLY A 33 -2.11 -9.24 -6.94
CA GLY A 33 -2.15 -8.63 -5.62
C GLY A 33 -1.53 -7.24 -5.54
N TRP A 34 -1.01 -6.92 -4.37
CA TRP A 34 -0.42 -5.63 -4.04
C TRP A 34 1.05 -5.78 -3.73
N THR A 35 1.84 -4.89 -4.33
CA THR A 35 3.30 -4.85 -4.19
C THR A 35 3.70 -3.52 -3.56
N ALA A 36 4.57 -3.54 -2.55
CA ALA A 36 5.26 -2.36 -2.04
C ALA A 36 6.76 -2.50 -2.27
N VAL A 37 7.39 -1.47 -2.83
CA VAL A 37 8.82 -1.44 -3.16
C VAL A 37 9.49 -0.28 -2.45
N ARG A 38 10.66 -0.51 -1.86
CA ARG A 38 11.53 0.53 -1.30
C ARG A 38 12.99 0.12 -1.49
N GLY A 39 13.68 0.76 -2.45
CA GLY A 39 15.02 0.33 -2.85
C GLY A 39 15.00 -1.14 -3.27
N ASP A 40 15.85 -1.97 -2.66
CA ASP A 40 15.93 -3.41 -2.95
C ASP A 40 14.85 -4.25 -2.24
N VAL A 41 14.03 -3.64 -1.37
CA VAL A 41 13.00 -4.37 -0.62
C VAL A 41 11.70 -4.38 -1.42
N ARG A 42 11.24 -5.57 -1.82
CA ARG A 42 9.95 -5.81 -2.48
C ARG A 42 9.06 -6.71 -1.63
N LEU A 43 7.87 -6.24 -1.28
CA LEU A 43 6.89 -6.97 -0.49
C LEU A 43 5.61 -7.15 -1.30
N THR A 44 5.15 -8.39 -1.49
CA THR A 44 3.94 -8.69 -2.27
C THR A 44 2.93 -9.42 -1.38
N ARG A 45 1.67 -8.95 -1.33
CA ARG A 45 0.57 -9.54 -0.56
C ARG A 45 -0.74 -9.51 -1.37
N PRO A 46 -1.70 -10.41 -1.11
CA PRO A 46 -2.96 -10.47 -1.88
C PRO A 46 -3.88 -9.26 -1.65
N SER A 47 -3.72 -8.49 -0.57
CA SER A 47 -4.51 -7.30 -0.28
C SER A 47 -3.64 -6.14 0.24
N LEU A 48 -4.09 -4.90 -0.01
CA LEU A 48 -3.44 -3.69 0.49
C LEU A 48 -3.41 -3.67 2.02
N ALA A 49 -4.46 -4.17 2.68
CA ALA A 49 -4.50 -4.26 4.13
C ALA A 49 -3.40 -5.20 4.68
N ALA A 50 -3.21 -6.37 4.08
CA ALA A 50 -2.15 -7.28 4.46
C ALA A 50 -0.75 -6.67 4.21
N LEU A 51 -0.59 -5.94 3.11
CA LEU A 51 0.65 -5.23 2.79
C LEU A 51 0.95 -4.13 3.82
N ARG A 52 -0.05 -3.32 4.19
CA ARG A 52 0.09 -2.28 5.22
C ARG A 52 0.44 -2.88 6.58
N ALA A 53 -0.20 -3.99 6.97
CA ALA A 53 0.13 -4.69 8.22
C ALA A 53 1.59 -5.14 8.25
N LEU A 54 2.08 -5.72 7.14
CA LEU A 54 3.47 -6.13 6.99
C LEU A 54 4.45 -4.94 7.09
N LEU A 55 4.12 -3.81 6.44
CA LEU A 55 4.93 -2.60 6.49
C LEU A 55 4.99 -1.99 7.90
N ARG A 56 3.90 -2.04 8.67
CA ARG A 56 3.89 -1.60 10.08
C ARG A 56 4.83 -2.42 10.93
N VAL A 57 4.81 -3.75 10.77
CA VAL A 57 5.74 -4.65 11.46
C VAL A 57 7.18 -4.30 11.09
N HIS A 58 7.48 -4.20 9.79
CA HIS A 58 8.83 -3.87 9.30
C HIS A 58 9.34 -2.52 9.84
N ARG A 59 8.47 -1.50 9.90
CA ARG A 59 8.79 -0.20 10.50
C ARG A 59 9.08 -0.30 12.01
N ALA A 60 8.34 -1.13 12.74
CA ALA A 60 8.57 -1.35 14.17
C ALA A 60 9.90 -2.07 14.43
N THR A 61 10.26 -3.05 13.60
CA THR A 61 11.53 -3.79 13.73
C THR A 61 12.74 -2.90 13.47
N ARG A 62 12.66 -1.94 12.53
CA ARG A 62 13.77 -1.05 12.15
C ARG A 62 13.99 0.13 13.10
N ARG A 63 13.09 0.37 14.05
CA ARG A 63 13.18 1.43 15.08
C ARG A 63 13.72 0.93 16.43
N ARG A 64 13.94 -0.38 16.56
CA ARG A 64 14.67 -1.00 17.67
C ARG A 64 16.13 -1.18 17.30
#